data_AF-C5CJN2-F1
#
_entry.id   AF-C5CJN2-F1
#
_cell.length_a   1.000
_cell.length_b   1.000
_cell.length_c   1.000
_cell.angle_alpha   90.00
_cell.angle_beta   90.00
_cell.angle_gamma   90.00
#
_symmetry.space_group_name_H-M   'P 1'
#
loop_
_entity.id
_entity.type
_entity.pdbx_description
1 polymer ?
#
loop_
_entity_poly.entity_id
_entity_poly.type
_entity_poly.pdbx_seq_one_letter_code
_entity_poly.pdbx_strand_id
1 'polypeptide(L)'
;MSEYSAECQAANRIAAQLRGLPSPKHRARLQVVQAPKVRKPRAHATGIPGKGGYLRAALQARIVEVLAYCHEFFEENDQLPPQACVAEHFGVVEQVAQKYMRALGDAGHLERNAVGKWRFARSRNLAEEA
;
A
#
# COMPACT_ATOMS: atom_id res chain seq x y z
N MET A 1 9.30 54.08 -21.43
CA MET A 1 9.11 53.25 -20.22
C MET A 1 8.40 54.11 -19.19
N SER A 2 7.31 53.63 -18.58
CA SER A 2 6.51 54.48 -17.67
C SER A 2 7.29 54.80 -16.40
N GLU A 3 7.09 56.01 -15.87
CA GLU A 3 7.72 56.51 -14.65
C GLU A 3 7.51 55.55 -13.46
N TYR A 4 6.33 54.92 -13.41
CA TYR A 4 5.98 53.88 -12.44
C TYR A 4 6.94 52.67 -12.47
N SER A 5 7.41 52.26 -13.65
CA SER A 5 8.36 51.14 -13.77
C SER A 5 9.73 51.51 -13.20
N ALA A 6 10.16 52.76 -13.34
CA ALA A 6 11.43 53.24 -12.80
C ALA A 6 11.39 53.32 -11.27
N GLU A 7 10.26 53.77 -10.69
CA GLU A 7 10.05 53.82 -9.25
C GLU A 7 10.06 52.43 -8.61
N CYS A 8 9.36 51.46 -9.20
CA CYS A 8 9.39 50.07 -8.72
C CYS A 8 10.81 49.47 -8.75
N GLN A 9 11.60 49.80 -9.77
CA GLN A 9 12.99 49.34 -9.86
C GLN A 9 13.88 49.98 -8.80
N ALA A 10 13.70 51.28 -8.51
CA ALA A 10 14.42 51.99 -7.47
C ALA A 10 14.08 51.44 -6.07
N ALA A 11 12.81 51.21 -5.77
CA ALA A 11 12.35 50.62 -4.50
C ALA A 11 12.94 49.22 -4.29
N ASN A 12 12.93 48.38 -5.32
CA ASN A 12 13.53 47.04 -5.26
C ASN A 12 15.05 47.08 -5.02
N ARG A 13 15.75 48.06 -5.61
CA ARG A 13 17.19 48.25 -5.38
C ARG A 13 17.49 48.66 -3.93
N ILE A 14 16.73 49.58 -3.35
CA ILE A 14 16.88 50.04 -1.97
C ILE A 14 16.57 48.89 -0.98
N ALA A 15 15.48 48.15 -1.22
CA ALA A 15 15.12 47.00 -0.41
C ALA A 15 16.21 45.91 -0.41
N ALA A 16 16.90 45.71 -1.53
CA ALA A 16 18.02 44.78 -1.62
C ALA A 16 19.25 45.26 -0.81
N GLN A 17 19.55 46.56 -0.83
CA GLN A 17 20.64 47.17 -0.06
C GLN A 17 20.40 47.07 1.45
N LEU A 18 19.18 47.35 1.91
CA LEU A 18 18.81 47.28 3.34
C LEU A 18 18.83 45.85 3.88
N ARG A 19 18.51 44.85 3.05
CA ARG A 19 18.51 43.43 3.46
C ARG A 19 19.91 42.80 3.51
N GLY A 20 20.96 43.55 3.18
CA GLY A 20 22.33 43.02 3.09
C GLY A 20 22.46 41.88 2.07
N LEU A 21 21.49 41.76 1.14
CA LEU A 21 21.46 40.66 0.19
C LEU A 21 22.57 40.87 -0.84
N PRO A 22 23.47 39.89 -1.04
CA PRO A 22 24.50 40.02 -2.05
C PRO A 22 23.84 40.25 -3.41
N SER A 23 24.38 41.20 -4.18
CA SER A 23 24.03 41.40 -5.60
C SER A 23 23.87 40.03 -6.29
N PRO A 24 22.93 39.87 -7.25
CA PRO A 24 22.75 38.60 -7.96
C PRO A 24 24.07 38.01 -8.50
N LYS A 25 25.04 38.86 -8.87
CA LYS A 25 26.40 38.47 -9.29
C LYS A 25 27.26 37.88 -8.17
N HIS A 26 27.05 38.29 -6.92
CA HIS A 26 27.71 37.76 -5.72
C HIS A 26 27.02 36.52 -5.15
N ARG A 27 25.71 36.33 -5.40
CA ARG A 27 24.97 35.13 -4.95
C ARG A 27 25.50 33.84 -5.59
N ALA A 28 26.06 33.93 -6.79
CA ALA A 28 26.70 32.80 -7.48
C ALA A 28 28.05 32.37 -6.87
N ARG A 29 28.69 33.23 -6.05
CA ARG A 29 30.00 32.93 -5.41
C ARG A 29 29.88 32.36 -4.00
N LEU A 30 28.70 32.44 -3.37
CA LEU A 30 28.48 31.77 -2.09
C LEU A 30 28.32 30.28 -2.37
N GLN A 31 29.36 29.49 -2.08
CA GLN A 31 29.23 28.04 -2.04
C GLN A 31 28.13 27.71 -1.03
N VAL A 32 27.00 27.24 -1.52
CA VAL A 32 25.97 26.65 -0.67
C VAL A 32 26.60 25.41 -0.06
N VAL A 33 27.09 25.54 1.18
CA VAL A 33 27.53 24.41 1.99
C VAL A 33 26.28 23.56 2.19
N GLN A 34 26.10 22.55 1.34
CA GLN A 34 24.96 21.65 1.45
C GLN A 34 25.09 20.92 2.78
N ALA A 35 24.15 21.19 3.69
CA ALA A 35 24.07 20.44 4.94
C ALA A 35 24.02 18.93 4.62
N PRO A 36 24.81 18.09 5.29
CA PRO A 36 24.81 16.66 5.02
C PRO A 36 23.40 16.11 5.21
N LYS A 37 22.88 15.41 4.19
CA LYS A 37 21.53 14.82 4.22
C LYS A 37 21.46 13.80 5.37
N VAL A 38 20.88 14.19 6.50
CA VAL A 38 20.56 13.27 7.60
C VAL A 38 19.47 12.32 7.08
N ARG A 39 19.85 11.06 6.82
CA ARG A 39 18.88 10.02 6.44
C ARG A 39 18.02 9.75 7.67
N LYS A 40 16.71 10.02 7.57
CA LYS A 40 15.76 9.64 8.62
C LYS A 40 15.89 8.13 8.88
N PRO A 41 15.92 7.68 10.14
CA PRO A 41 15.96 6.26 10.45
C PRO A 41 14.77 5.57 9.78
N ARG A 42 15.04 4.46 9.11
CA ARG A 42 14.00 3.68 8.42
C ARG A 42 13.09 3.05 9.47
N ALA A 43 11.78 3.05 9.21
CA ALA A 43 10.74 2.59 10.15
C ALA A 43 10.95 1.17 10.73
N HIS A 44 11.76 0.32 10.07
CA HIS A 44 12.11 -1.01 10.61
C HIS A 44 12.96 -0.97 11.89
N ALA A 45 13.62 0.15 12.22
CA ALA A 45 14.45 0.28 13.41
C ALA A 45 13.64 0.42 14.72
N THR A 46 12.33 0.68 14.64
CA THR A 46 11.46 0.93 15.80
C THR A 46 10.60 -0.26 16.22
N GLY A 47 10.72 -1.42 15.57
CA GLY A 47 9.85 -2.60 15.81
C GLY A 47 8.40 -2.44 15.35
N ILE A 48 7.95 -1.20 15.14
CA ILE A 48 6.65 -0.86 14.54
C ILE A 48 6.70 -1.22 13.04
N PRO A 49 5.78 -2.08 12.55
CA PRO A 49 5.75 -2.42 11.14
C PRO A 49 5.54 -1.16 10.30
N GLY A 50 6.28 -1.02 9.20
CA GLY A 50 6.01 0.04 8.24
C GLY A 50 4.61 -0.10 7.63
N LYS A 51 4.15 0.91 6.88
CA LYS A 51 2.83 0.89 6.20
C LYS A 51 2.53 -0.44 5.48
N GLY A 52 3.52 -1.03 4.81
CA GLY A 52 3.37 -2.33 4.14
C GLY A 52 3.10 -3.52 5.06
N GLY A 53 3.63 -3.50 6.29
CA GLY A 53 3.39 -4.56 7.28
C GLY A 53 1.95 -4.55 7.80
N TYR A 54 1.41 -3.37 8.10
CA TYR A 54 -0.01 -3.23 8.48
C TYR A 54 -0.95 -3.72 7.36
N LEU A 55 -0.66 -3.35 6.12
CA LEU A 55 -1.46 -3.79 4.97
C LEU A 55 -1.42 -5.31 4.79
N ARG A 56 -0.26 -5.95 5.03
CA ARG A 56 -0.15 -7.41 4.99
C ARG A 56 -0.96 -8.08 6.09
N ALA A 57 -0.88 -7.59 7.32
CA ALA A 57 -1.65 -8.14 8.45
C ALA A 57 -3.16 -7.99 8.22
N ALA A 58 -3.60 -6.83 7.74
CA ALA A 58 -5.01 -6.60 7.38
C ALA A 58 -5.48 -7.54 6.27
N LEU A 59 -4.64 -7.81 5.27
CA LEU A 59 -4.94 -8.78 4.21
C LEU A 59 -5.08 -10.21 4.77
N GLN A 60 -4.19 -10.63 5.67
CA GLN A 60 -4.27 -11.95 6.30
C GLN A 60 -5.55 -12.10 7.12
N ALA A 61 -5.91 -11.09 7.91
CA ALA A 61 -7.18 -11.07 8.64
C ALA A 61 -8.37 -11.23 7.69
N ARG A 62 -8.38 -10.51 6.55
CA ARG A 62 -9.44 -10.62 5.56
C ARG A 62 -9.54 -12.01 4.93
N ILE A 63 -8.40 -12.68 4.69
CA ILE A 63 -8.39 -14.05 4.15
C ILE A 63 -9.02 -15.04 5.14
N VAL A 64 -8.79 -14.87 6.45
CA VAL A 64 -9.43 -15.70 7.49
C VAL A 64 -10.94 -15.51 7.51
N GLU A 65 -11.42 -14.27 7.40
CA GLU A 65 -12.85 -13.98 7.30
C GLU A 65 -13.48 -14.62 6.05
N VAL A 66 -12.79 -14.60 4.92
CA VAL A 66 -13.26 -15.27 3.68
C VAL A 66 -13.36 -16.79 3.88
N LEU A 67 -12.43 -17.40 4.63
CA LEU A 67 -12.51 -18.82 4.96
C LEU A 67 -13.72 -19.13 5.85
N ALA A 68 -13.98 -18.31 6.87
CA ALA A 68 -15.17 -18.45 7.71
C ALA A 68 -16.46 -18.36 6.89
N TYR A 69 -16.56 -17.37 6.00
CA TYR A 69 -17.69 -17.26 5.08
C TYR A 69 -17.83 -18.49 4.15
N CYS A 70 -16.71 -19.06 3.68
CA CYS A 70 -16.75 -20.30 2.91
C CYS A 70 -17.36 -21.46 3.70
N HIS A 71 -17.10 -21.56 5.01
CA HIS A 71 -17.70 -22.58 5.87
C HIS A 71 -19.20 -22.35 6.05
N GLU A 72 -19.61 -21.14 6.42
CA GLU A 72 -21.03 -20.77 6.59
C GLU A 72 -21.82 -21.05 5.30
N PHE A 73 -21.32 -20.58 4.16
CA PHE A 73 -21.97 -20.79 2.87
C PHE A 73 -22.07 -22.28 2.51
N PHE A 74 -21.05 -23.08 2.87
CA PHE A 74 -21.05 -24.51 2.62
C PHE A 74 -22.07 -25.26 3.48
N GLU A 75 -22.21 -24.89 4.75
CA GLU A 75 -23.22 -25.48 5.64
C GLU A 75 -24.66 -25.27 5.12
N GLU A 76 -24.91 -24.12 4.50
CA GLU A 76 -26.23 -23.78 3.95
C GLU A 76 -26.49 -24.38 2.56
N ASN A 77 -25.45 -24.51 1.71
CA ASN A 77 -25.62 -24.78 0.27
C ASN A 77 -24.95 -26.07 -0.23
N ASP A 78 -24.19 -26.76 0.63
CA ASP A 78 -23.33 -27.92 0.28
C ASP A 78 -22.34 -27.63 -0.87
N GLN A 79 -22.00 -26.34 -1.05
CA GLN A 79 -21.13 -25.83 -2.09
C GLN A 79 -20.32 -24.66 -1.57
N LEU A 80 -19.13 -24.40 -2.13
CA LEU A 80 -18.39 -23.18 -1.83
C LEU A 80 -18.95 -21.98 -2.61
N PRO A 81 -18.82 -20.76 -2.06
CA PRO A 81 -19.32 -19.57 -2.72
C PRO A 81 -18.59 -19.31 -4.04
N PRO A 82 -19.31 -18.96 -5.12
CA PRO A 82 -18.72 -18.38 -6.32
C PRO A 82 -17.92 -17.11 -6.01
N GLN A 83 -16.96 -16.76 -6.87
CA GLN A 83 -16.14 -15.55 -6.70
C GLN A 83 -17.00 -14.27 -6.66
N ALA A 84 -18.08 -14.24 -7.46
CA ALA A 84 -19.06 -13.15 -7.45
C ALA A 84 -19.73 -12.99 -6.07
N CYS A 85 -20.13 -14.09 -5.41
CA CYS A 85 -20.75 -14.05 -4.08
C CYS A 85 -19.76 -13.55 -3.02
N VAL A 86 -18.50 -13.98 -3.09
CA VAL A 86 -17.45 -13.46 -2.19
C VAL A 86 -17.21 -11.96 -2.44
N ALA A 87 -17.20 -11.53 -3.70
CA ALA A 87 -17.00 -10.13 -4.05
C ALA A 87 -18.13 -9.24 -3.50
N GLU A 88 -19.38 -9.68 -3.67
CA GLU A 88 -20.57 -9.01 -3.16
C GLU A 88 -20.58 -8.97 -1.62
N HIS A 89 -20.36 -10.11 -0.96
CA HIS A 89 -20.39 -10.21 0.50
C HIS A 89 -19.36 -9.30 1.18
N PHE A 90 -18.15 -9.22 0.61
CA PHE A 90 -17.06 -8.40 1.17
C PHE A 90 -16.97 -6.98 0.59
N GLY A 91 -17.88 -6.60 -0.32
CA GLY A 91 -17.89 -5.28 -0.95
C GLY A 91 -16.61 -4.97 -1.76
N VAL A 92 -16.05 -5.98 -2.42
CA VAL A 92 -14.81 -5.86 -3.21
C VAL A 92 -15.05 -6.19 -4.68
N VAL A 93 -14.12 -5.80 -5.54
CA VAL A 93 -14.14 -6.23 -6.94
C VAL A 93 -13.80 -7.72 -7.06
N GLU A 94 -14.36 -8.39 -8.06
CA GLU A 94 -14.20 -9.85 -8.25
C GLU A 94 -12.74 -10.30 -8.36
N GLN A 95 -11.87 -9.48 -8.97
CA GLN A 95 -10.44 -9.76 -9.05
C GLN A 95 -9.77 -9.84 -7.68
N VAL A 96 -10.27 -9.11 -6.68
CA VAL A 96 -9.77 -9.15 -5.29
C VAL A 96 -10.30 -10.40 -4.59
N ALA A 97 -11.59 -10.73 -4.77
CA ALA A 97 -12.16 -11.98 -4.28
C ALA A 97 -11.41 -13.21 -4.85
N GLN A 98 -11.07 -13.19 -6.14
CA GLN A 98 -10.24 -14.23 -6.76
C GLN A 98 -8.89 -14.39 -6.07
N LYS A 99 -8.25 -13.29 -5.65
CA LYS A 99 -6.97 -13.34 -4.92
C LYS A 99 -7.14 -13.95 -3.52
N TYR A 100 -8.22 -13.63 -2.81
CA TYR A 100 -8.51 -14.27 -1.52
C TYR A 100 -8.69 -15.78 -1.67
N MET A 101 -9.49 -16.21 -2.64
CA MET A 101 -9.73 -17.64 -2.89
C MET A 101 -8.45 -18.38 -3.32
N ARG A 102 -7.60 -17.74 -4.14
CA ARG A 102 -6.27 -18.29 -4.48
C ARG A 102 -5.37 -18.41 -3.26
N ALA A 103 -5.31 -17.39 -2.40
CA ALA A 103 -4.51 -17.43 -1.19
C ALA A 103 -4.94 -18.56 -0.25
N LEU A 104 -6.24 -18.84 -0.14
CA LEU A 104 -6.75 -20.01 0.59
C LEU A 104 -6.34 -21.35 -0.07
N GLY A 105 -6.28 -21.38 -1.40
CA GLY A 105 -5.76 -22.52 -2.15
C GLY A 105 -4.27 -22.76 -1.92
N ASP A 106 -3.46 -21.69 -2.00
CA ASP A 106 -2.01 -21.74 -1.77
C ASP A 106 -1.68 -22.14 -0.32
N ALA A 107 -2.55 -21.77 0.64
CA ALA A 107 -2.44 -22.19 2.03
C ALA A 107 -2.95 -23.62 2.31
N GLY A 108 -3.51 -24.30 1.30
CA GLY A 108 -3.98 -25.68 1.42
C GLY A 108 -5.37 -25.84 2.06
N HIS A 109 -6.12 -24.77 2.26
CA HIS A 109 -7.51 -24.86 2.75
C HIS A 109 -8.49 -25.25 1.65
N LEU A 110 -8.22 -24.79 0.42
CA LEU A 110 -9.06 -25.03 -0.75
C LEU A 110 -8.26 -25.74 -1.84
N GLU A 111 -8.95 -26.46 -2.70
CA GLU A 111 -8.38 -27.04 -3.91
C GLU A 111 -9.35 -26.91 -5.09
N ARG A 112 -8.80 -27.06 -6.30
CA ARG A 112 -9.61 -27.15 -7.53
C ARG A 112 -10.07 -28.58 -7.74
N ASN A 113 -11.37 -28.78 -7.98
CA ASN A 113 -11.87 -30.07 -8.43
C ASN A 113 -11.61 -30.28 -9.93
N ALA A 114 -11.98 -31.45 -10.46
CA ALA A 114 -11.77 -31.81 -11.86
C ALA A 114 -12.43 -30.84 -12.87
N VAL A 115 -13.48 -30.12 -12.46
CA VAL A 115 -14.18 -29.13 -13.28
C VAL A 115 -13.72 -27.69 -13.01
N GLY A 116 -12.63 -27.50 -12.26
CA GLY A 116 -12.05 -26.19 -11.97
C GLY A 116 -12.79 -25.35 -10.92
N LYS A 117 -13.82 -25.90 -10.25
CA LYS A 117 -14.50 -25.24 -9.13
C LYS A 117 -13.69 -25.40 -7.84
N TRP A 118 -13.83 -24.44 -6.94
CA TRP A 118 -13.24 -24.54 -5.61
C TRP A 118 -14.00 -25.60 -4.79
N ARG A 119 -13.27 -26.35 -3.99
CA ARG A 119 -13.78 -27.20 -2.90
C ARG A 119 -12.82 -27.14 -1.72
N PHE A 120 -13.26 -27.54 -0.53
CA PHE A 120 -12.34 -27.75 0.58
C PHE A 120 -11.29 -28.81 0.23
N ALA A 121 -10.05 -28.57 0.63
CA ALA A 121 -8.97 -29.52 0.43
C ALA A 121 -9.28 -30.82 1.21
N ARG A 122 -9.10 -31.96 0.56
CA ARG A 122 -9.24 -33.26 1.25
C ARG A 122 -8.02 -33.44 2.14
N SER A 123 -8.24 -33.67 3.44
CA SER A 123 -7.19 -33.92 4.43
C SER A 123 -6.19 -34.95 3.88
N ARG A 124 -4.96 -34.52 3.60
CA ARG A 124 -3.89 -35.42 3.16
C ARG A 124 -3.15 -36.06 4.34
N ASN A 125 -3.80 -36.22 5.48
CA ASN A 125 -3.19 -36.76 6.69
C ASN A 125 -4.00 -37.95 7.21
N LEU A 126 -3.60 -39.15 6.76
CA LEU A 126 -3.72 -40.46 7.45
C LEU A 126 -3.04 -41.57 6.62
N ALA A 127 -1.92 -41.29 5.95
CA ALA A 127 -1.19 -42.29 5.16
C ALA A 127 0.35 -42.18 5.25
N GLU A 128 0.90 -41.45 6.23
CA GLU A 128 2.36 -41.41 6.51
C GLU A 128 2.75 -42.07 7.85
N GLU A 129 1.84 -42.82 8.48
CA GLU A 129 2.14 -43.68 9.65
C GLU A 129 1.58 -45.11 9.45
N ALA A 130 2.03 -45.83 8.42
CA ALA A 130 1.79 -47.27 8.23
C ALA A 130 3.05 -47.97 7.70
#